data_AF-A0A5M9ZKT4-F1
#
_entry.id   AF-A0A5M9ZKT4-F1
#
_cell.length_a   1.000
_cell.length_b   1.000
_cell.length_c   1.000
_cell.angle_alpha   90.00
_cell.angle_beta   90.00
_cell.angle_gamma   90.00
#
_symmetry.space_group_name_H-M   'P 1'
#
loop_
_entity.id
_entity.type
_entity.pdbx_description
1 polymer ?
#
loop_
_entity_poly.entity_id
_entity_poly.type
_entity_poly.pdbx_seq_one_letter_code
_entity_poly.pdbx_strand_id
1 'polypeptide(L)'
;MVTDIHGMSHKPKGTPDGGQYEGGRGSGGGDDIEPPTGGGVAAAAPSGGDGGGDPEETLRRIAEPLRRAAVADRMDSKSAKETAGLLSEADRIEFGPEGAVLYRGDELVFRETNLTPHLDADTMRADPRVRAGVRAAFRADLSELPAAERRSTIRMANRYASAYDRRVCIDSGPNRRYMPASTIANSLRRRTDRKGALEIMKQLHYEDANASANVIRAGFPDDRESAFAFINYTKIRRQPKDVVDKKTGRLLARRGDPIRGEWRDRDGKRKEGVMPEPRGAAGRAYLRMLYSPNDGTPTRRECDRMIHVFKRMDDPEIQARAFHNLCYGNPAKGDEWDDVNFEVGLIGQRKTDREGAALVARFSDRERGGGNAARMIAYRKGLSREAAVAFLAMEPRDDAPAHTQFTRRRRNRATGAMEDVRPRRLTELRGQLHALYQISDRDVEDWRSTHPIIGEPPKPDPYEY
;
A
#
# COMPACT_ATOMS: atom_id res chain seq x y z
N MET A 1 19.64 -17.58 -23.60
CA MET A 1 19.71 -16.27 -22.92
C MET A 1 20.74 -16.42 -21.82
N VAL A 2 21.80 -15.61 -21.82
CA VAL A 2 22.88 -15.72 -20.82
C VAL A 2 22.74 -14.55 -19.87
N THR A 3 22.84 -14.83 -18.56
CA THR A 3 22.81 -13.80 -17.52
C THR A 3 24.22 -13.62 -17.02
N ASP A 4 24.73 -12.38 -17.03
CA ASP A 4 26.07 -12.11 -16.52
C ASP A 4 26.11 -12.10 -14.98
N ILE A 5 27.32 -11.96 -14.43
CA ILE A 5 27.58 -11.92 -12.98
C ILE A 5 26.88 -10.73 -12.27
N HIS A 6 26.37 -9.77 -13.02
CA HIS A 6 25.64 -8.60 -12.53
C HIS A 6 24.11 -8.75 -12.69
N GLY A 7 23.63 -9.91 -13.18
CA GLY A 7 22.20 -10.18 -13.34
C GLY A 7 21.58 -9.60 -14.60
N MET A 8 22.39 -9.15 -15.57
CA MET A 8 21.94 -8.59 -16.84
C MET A 8 21.81 -9.70 -17.89
N SER A 9 20.62 -9.83 -18.48
CA SER A 9 20.34 -10.79 -19.55
C SER A 9 20.81 -10.25 -20.91
N HIS A 10 21.60 -11.05 -21.64
CA HIS A 10 22.02 -10.78 -23.02
C HIS A 10 21.80 -12.01 -23.92
N LYS A 11 21.72 -11.79 -25.24
CA LYS A 11 21.65 -12.86 -26.23
C LYS A 11 23.04 -13.51 -26.42
N PRO A 12 23.14 -14.84 -26.56
CA PRO A 12 24.41 -15.54 -26.73
C PRO A 12 25.12 -15.13 -28.04
N LYS A 13 26.45 -15.07 -27.98
CA LYS A 13 27.33 -14.65 -29.10
C LYS A 13 27.21 -15.67 -30.25
N GLY A 14 26.98 -15.18 -31.48
CA GLY A 14 26.85 -16.02 -32.69
C GLY A 14 25.47 -15.99 -33.39
N THR A 15 24.53 -15.15 -32.92
CA THR A 15 23.28 -14.84 -33.65
C THR A 15 23.42 -13.51 -34.42
N PRO A 16 22.58 -13.23 -35.44
CA PRO A 16 22.74 -12.05 -36.31
C PRO A 16 22.82 -10.70 -35.57
N ASP A 17 22.28 -10.62 -34.35
CA ASP A 17 22.30 -9.43 -33.47
C ASP A 17 23.18 -9.63 -32.21
N GLY A 18 24.17 -10.53 -32.27
CA GLY A 18 24.98 -10.93 -31.13
C GLY A 18 25.83 -9.79 -30.56
N GLY A 19 25.51 -9.35 -29.33
CA GLY A 19 26.30 -8.36 -28.58
C GLY A 19 25.53 -7.11 -28.14
N GLN A 20 24.27 -6.95 -28.55
CA GLN A 20 23.46 -5.80 -28.14
C GLN A 20 22.59 -6.10 -26.90
N TYR A 21 22.57 -5.15 -25.97
CA TYR A 21 21.59 -5.08 -24.89
C TYR A 21 20.19 -4.91 -25.50
N GLU A 22 19.15 -5.48 -24.89
CA GLU A 22 17.77 -5.29 -25.35
C GLU A 22 17.31 -3.84 -25.12
N GLY A 23 17.73 -2.95 -26.01
CA GLY A 23 17.09 -1.68 -26.28
C GLY A 23 16.05 -1.89 -27.38
N GLY A 24 14.78 -1.98 -26.99
CA GLY A 24 13.64 -1.79 -27.90
C GLY A 24 13.40 -2.91 -28.92
N ARG A 25 12.57 -3.88 -28.54
CA ARG A 25 11.39 -4.31 -29.32
C ARG A 25 10.58 -5.28 -28.46
N GLY A 26 9.27 -5.08 -28.44
CA GLY A 26 8.36 -5.71 -27.48
C GLY A 26 8.40 -7.23 -27.54
N SER A 27 8.66 -7.83 -26.38
CA SER A 27 8.23 -9.19 -26.08
C SER A 27 7.50 -9.16 -24.74
N GLY A 28 6.17 -9.27 -24.82
CA GLY A 28 5.28 -9.33 -23.67
C GLY A 28 5.39 -10.69 -22.99
N GLY A 29 6.34 -10.84 -22.07
CA GLY A 29 6.50 -12.01 -21.21
C GLY A 29 6.44 -11.58 -19.74
N GLY A 30 5.25 -11.59 -19.14
CA GLY A 30 5.04 -11.30 -17.73
C GLY A 30 5.31 -12.53 -16.86
N ASP A 31 6.58 -12.79 -16.57
CA ASP A 31 7.05 -13.85 -15.65
C ASP A 31 7.09 -13.33 -14.20
N ASP A 32 5.95 -13.35 -13.51
CA ASP A 32 5.90 -13.23 -12.04
C ASP A 32 5.13 -14.44 -11.49
N ILE A 33 5.70 -15.09 -10.47
CA ILE A 33 5.25 -16.35 -9.87
C ILE A 33 4.95 -16.15 -8.39
N GLU A 34 3.99 -16.90 -7.91
CA GLU A 34 3.24 -16.65 -6.67
C GLU A 34 3.73 -17.51 -5.48
N PRO A 35 3.48 -17.08 -4.23
CA PRO A 35 3.81 -17.85 -3.04
C PRO A 35 2.69 -18.84 -2.65
N PRO A 36 3.01 -19.93 -1.93
CA PRO A 36 2.01 -20.84 -1.36
C PRO A 36 1.30 -20.22 -0.14
N THR A 37 -0.01 -20.43 -0.03
CA THR A 37 -0.88 -19.99 1.07
C THR A 37 -0.96 -21.04 2.18
N GLY A 38 -0.68 -20.65 3.43
CA GLY A 38 -1.00 -21.37 4.67
C GLY A 38 -0.69 -20.48 5.88
N GLY A 39 -1.43 -20.46 6.99
CA GLY A 39 -2.68 -21.11 7.38
C GLY A 39 -3.42 -20.21 8.38
N GLY A 40 -4.74 -20.37 8.48
CA GLY A 40 -5.58 -19.61 9.41
C GLY A 40 -5.48 -20.15 10.83
N VAL A 41 -5.49 -19.24 11.80
CA VAL A 41 -5.70 -19.55 13.22
C VAL A 41 -7.09 -19.02 13.55
N ALA A 42 -8.00 -19.92 13.91
CA ALA A 42 -9.33 -19.59 14.39
C ALA A 42 -9.21 -18.98 15.80
N ALA A 43 -9.82 -17.81 16.01
CA ALA A 43 -10.07 -17.26 17.33
C ALA A 43 -11.58 -17.23 17.54
N ALA A 44 -12.04 -17.99 18.52
CA ALA A 44 -13.42 -18.12 18.93
C ALA A 44 -13.96 -16.81 19.50
N ALA A 45 -15.17 -16.42 19.10
CA ALA A 45 -15.93 -15.35 19.73
C ALA A 45 -16.65 -15.87 20.99
N PRO A 46 -16.70 -15.12 22.10
CA PRO A 46 -17.58 -15.42 23.20
C PRO A 46 -18.99 -14.87 22.95
N SER A 47 -19.97 -15.70 23.29
CA SER A 47 -21.40 -15.47 23.27
C SER A 47 -21.89 -14.61 24.43
N GLY A 48 -22.95 -13.83 24.18
CA GLY A 48 -24.03 -13.58 25.13
C GLY A 48 -24.16 -12.17 25.71
N GLY A 49 -25.35 -11.58 25.58
CA GLY A 49 -25.79 -10.46 26.41
C GLY A 49 -26.84 -9.56 25.76
N ASP A 50 -28.11 -9.96 25.84
CA ASP A 50 -29.28 -9.14 25.49
C ASP A 50 -29.35 -7.84 26.32
N GLY A 51 -29.67 -6.73 25.66
CA GLY A 51 -29.96 -5.45 26.30
C GLY A 51 -30.46 -4.45 25.27
N GLY A 52 -31.78 -4.37 25.11
CA GLY A 52 -32.46 -3.44 24.20
C GLY A 52 -32.16 -1.98 24.53
N GLY A 53 -31.22 -1.40 23.80
CA GLY A 53 -30.93 0.02 23.77
C GLY A 53 -31.19 0.58 22.37
N ASP A 54 -31.78 1.77 22.33
CA ASP A 54 -32.06 2.53 21.10
C ASP A 54 -30.84 2.53 20.15
N PRO A 55 -30.98 2.05 18.89
CA PRO A 55 -29.91 2.06 17.90
C PRO A 55 -29.28 3.44 17.71
N GLU A 56 -30.07 4.51 17.88
CA GLU A 56 -29.60 5.89 17.68
C GLU A 56 -28.73 6.39 18.84
N GLU A 57 -29.01 5.95 20.07
CA GLU A 57 -28.19 6.18 21.27
C GLU A 57 -26.86 5.42 21.18
N THR A 58 -26.92 4.18 20.67
CA THR A 58 -25.74 3.34 20.45
C THR A 58 -24.84 3.92 19.35
N LEU A 59 -25.44 4.39 18.25
CA LEU A 59 -24.75 5.10 17.18
C LEU A 59 -24.18 6.44 17.65
N ARG A 60 -24.87 7.21 18.50
CA ARG A 60 -24.28 8.41 19.13
C ARG A 60 -23.10 8.07 20.03
N ARG A 61 -23.19 7.02 20.84
CA ARG A 61 -22.08 6.54 21.69
C ARG A 61 -20.87 6.04 20.90
N ILE A 62 -21.07 5.52 19.68
CA ILE A 62 -19.99 5.07 18.79
C ILE A 62 -19.44 6.25 17.94
N ALA A 63 -20.32 7.13 17.47
CA ALA A 63 -19.97 8.28 16.65
C ALA A 63 -19.28 9.40 17.44
N GLU A 64 -19.54 9.53 18.75
CA GLU A 64 -18.93 10.58 19.56
C GLU A 64 -17.43 10.36 19.84
N PRO A 65 -16.94 9.15 20.15
CA PRO A 65 -15.51 8.83 20.12
C PRO A 65 -14.89 9.01 18.73
N LEU A 66 -15.60 8.67 17.66
CA LEU A 66 -15.12 8.84 16.28
C LEU A 66 -15.06 10.31 15.85
N ARG A 67 -16.03 11.14 16.26
CA ARG A 67 -15.98 12.60 16.11
C ARG A 67 -14.91 13.21 16.99
N ARG A 68 -14.73 12.74 18.23
CA ARG A 68 -13.61 13.15 19.09
C ARG A 68 -12.27 12.75 18.47
N ALA A 69 -12.16 11.57 17.84
CA ALA A 69 -10.96 11.14 17.12
C ALA A 69 -10.72 11.95 15.83
N ALA A 70 -11.78 12.29 15.09
CA ALA A 70 -11.70 13.13 13.90
C ALA A 70 -11.43 14.62 14.23
N VAL A 71 -11.88 15.09 15.39
CA VAL A 71 -11.55 16.40 15.96
C VAL A 71 -10.15 16.39 16.61
N ALA A 72 -9.69 15.24 17.13
CA ALA A 72 -8.36 15.07 17.73
C ALA A 72 -7.22 15.17 16.70
N ASP A 73 -7.48 14.97 15.41
CA ASP A 73 -6.52 15.26 14.34
C ASP A 73 -6.31 16.79 14.12
N ARG A 74 -7.08 17.62 14.83
CA ARG A 74 -6.83 19.06 15.07
C ARG A 74 -6.62 19.35 16.57
N MET A 75 -5.83 18.54 17.26
CA MET A 75 -5.25 19.00 18.54
C MET A 75 -4.18 20.03 18.21
N ASP A 76 -4.46 21.31 18.49
CA ASP A 76 -3.45 22.36 18.49
C ASP A 76 -2.30 21.92 19.40
N SER A 77 -1.08 21.90 18.85
CA SER A 77 0.10 21.61 19.65
C SER A 77 0.21 22.60 20.79
N LYS A 78 0.66 22.14 21.98
CA LYS A 78 1.07 23.03 23.06
C LYS A 78 2.01 24.08 22.51
N SER A 79 1.89 25.31 23.03
CA SER A 79 2.75 26.40 22.60
C SER A 79 4.23 26.08 22.86
N ALA A 80 5.12 26.77 22.14
CA ALA A 80 6.57 26.65 22.38
C ALA A 80 6.93 26.94 23.85
N LYS A 81 6.26 27.91 24.49
CA LYS A 81 6.48 28.27 25.89
C LYS A 81 6.06 27.16 26.86
N GLU A 82 4.87 26.59 26.67
CA GLU A 82 4.40 25.46 27.49
C GLU A 82 5.29 24.23 27.30
N THR A 83 5.67 23.94 26.05
CA THR A 83 6.56 22.82 25.73
C THR A 83 7.93 23.00 26.40
N ALA A 84 8.50 24.21 26.34
CA ALA A 84 9.76 24.53 27.02
C ALA A 84 9.64 24.41 28.55
N GLY A 85 8.51 24.80 29.13
CA GLY A 85 8.22 24.61 30.56
C GLY A 85 8.26 23.13 30.95
N LEU A 86 7.50 22.28 30.25
CA LEU A 86 7.49 20.83 30.48
C LEU A 86 8.88 20.20 30.30
N LEU A 87 9.64 20.64 29.31
CA LEU A 87 11.02 20.17 29.09
C LEU A 87 11.98 20.64 30.19
N SER A 88 11.78 21.82 30.77
CA SER A 88 12.61 22.29 31.88
C SER A 88 12.41 21.45 33.14
N GLU A 89 11.21 20.88 33.29
CA GLU A 89 10.81 20.05 34.41
C GLU A 89 11.25 18.58 34.31
N ALA A 90 11.41 18.08 33.08
CA ALA A 90 11.72 16.69 32.79
C ALA A 90 13.22 16.42 32.64
N ASP A 91 13.75 15.33 33.17
CA ASP A 91 15.15 14.89 32.98
C ASP A 91 15.29 13.74 31.96
N ARG A 92 14.22 12.97 31.74
CA ARG A 92 14.18 11.83 30.82
C ARG A 92 13.00 11.94 29.85
N ILE A 93 13.23 11.56 28.60
CA ILE A 93 12.23 11.58 27.53
C ILE A 93 12.25 10.26 26.77
N GLU A 94 11.09 9.64 26.67
CA GLU A 94 10.89 8.37 25.98
C GLU A 94 9.81 8.50 24.91
N PHE A 95 9.84 7.59 23.93
CA PHE A 95 8.84 7.55 22.85
C PHE A 95 8.14 6.20 22.84
N GLY A 96 6.83 6.22 23.05
CA GLY A 96 5.96 5.06 22.99
C GLY A 96 5.01 5.10 21.78
N PRO A 97 4.07 4.14 21.70
CA PRO A 97 3.11 4.09 20.61
C PRO A 97 2.14 5.28 20.60
N GLU A 98 1.88 5.90 21.74
CA GLU A 98 0.97 7.05 21.87
C GLU A 98 1.65 8.41 21.66
N GLY A 99 2.95 8.51 21.93
CA GLY A 99 3.70 9.76 21.76
C GLY A 99 4.91 9.88 22.68
N ALA A 100 5.37 11.13 22.88
CA ALA A 100 6.41 11.48 23.83
C ALA A 100 5.92 11.30 25.28
N VAL A 101 6.80 10.75 26.13
CA VAL A 101 6.60 10.67 27.58
C VAL A 101 7.76 11.36 28.27
N LEU A 102 7.45 12.35 29.10
CA LEU A 102 8.40 13.18 29.83
C LEU A 102 8.35 12.78 31.30
N TYR A 103 9.52 12.53 31.88
CA TYR A 103 9.68 12.13 33.27
C TYR A 103 10.61 13.07 34.02
N ARG A 104 10.39 13.18 35.32
CA ARG A 104 11.33 13.72 36.31
C ARG A 104 11.66 12.59 37.27
N GLY A 105 12.83 11.97 37.13
CA GLY A 105 13.10 10.66 37.74
C GLY A 105 12.07 9.62 37.28
N ASP A 106 11.32 9.06 38.22
CA ASP A 106 10.23 8.12 37.94
C ASP A 106 8.84 8.76 37.95
N GLU A 107 8.75 10.07 38.25
CA GLU A 107 7.50 10.81 38.20
C GLU A 107 7.14 11.18 36.76
N LEU A 108 5.90 10.93 36.37
CA LEU A 108 5.36 11.33 35.07
C LEU A 108 5.08 12.84 35.07
N VAL A 109 5.81 13.60 34.25
CA VAL A 109 5.57 15.03 34.04
C VAL A 109 4.48 15.23 32.98
N PHE A 110 4.60 14.52 31.86
CA PHE A 110 3.64 14.64 30.76
C PHE A 110 3.65 13.41 29.86
N ARG A 111 2.48 13.05 29.32
CA ARG A 111 2.33 12.01 28.30
C ARG A 111 1.46 12.53 27.15
N GLU A 112 2.00 12.46 25.95
CA GLU A 112 1.21 12.57 24.73
C GLU A 112 0.33 11.31 24.56
N THR A 113 -0.96 11.53 24.30
CA THR A 113 -1.98 10.51 24.05
C THR A 113 -2.95 11.03 22.99
N ASN A 114 -3.93 10.23 22.58
CA ASN A 114 -5.00 10.70 21.69
C ASN A 114 -5.93 11.75 22.35
N LEU A 115 -5.83 11.94 23.67
CA LEU A 115 -6.62 12.88 24.45
C LEU A 115 -5.83 14.10 24.91
N THR A 116 -4.51 14.12 24.69
CA THR A 116 -3.64 15.24 25.08
C THR A 116 -2.97 15.85 23.84
N PRO A 117 -2.83 17.19 23.81
CA PRO A 117 -2.25 17.86 22.66
C PRO A 117 -0.79 17.48 22.48
N HIS A 118 -0.35 17.50 21.23
CA HIS A 118 1.05 17.28 20.88
C HIS A 118 1.96 18.41 21.38
N LEU A 119 3.23 18.13 21.57
CA LEU A 119 4.25 19.12 21.93
C LEU A 119 4.75 19.89 20.70
N ASP A 120 5.14 21.15 20.90
CA ASP A 120 5.69 21.98 19.83
C ASP A 120 6.94 21.31 19.21
N ALA A 121 6.88 21.04 17.91
CA ALA A 121 7.87 20.20 17.27
C ALA A 121 9.25 20.85 17.16
N ASP A 122 9.31 22.18 17.05
CA ASP A 122 10.58 22.90 16.91
C ASP A 122 11.29 23.03 18.26
N THR A 123 10.55 23.32 19.32
CA THR A 123 11.05 23.30 20.70
C THR A 123 11.55 21.91 21.08
N MET A 124 10.78 20.85 20.77
CA MET A 124 11.20 19.47 21.00
C MET A 124 12.49 19.12 20.24
N ARG A 125 12.63 19.51 18.96
CA ARG A 125 13.84 19.22 18.16
C ARG A 125 15.09 19.95 18.68
N ALA A 126 14.91 21.13 19.29
CA ALA A 126 16.01 21.90 19.85
C ALA A 126 16.63 21.22 21.08
N ASP A 127 15.83 20.45 21.84
CA ASP A 127 16.25 19.85 23.10
C ASP A 127 17.17 18.61 22.92
N PRO A 128 18.35 18.58 23.56
CA PRO A 128 19.27 17.43 23.49
C PRO A 128 18.70 16.12 24.05
N ARG A 129 17.87 16.16 25.10
CA ARG A 129 17.24 14.97 25.73
C ARG A 129 16.22 14.35 24.79
N VAL A 130 15.46 15.18 24.06
CA VAL A 130 14.56 14.70 23.01
C VAL A 130 15.34 13.99 21.92
N ARG A 131 16.46 14.55 21.45
CA ARG A 131 17.32 13.90 20.45
C ARG A 131 17.87 12.56 20.95
N ALA A 132 18.25 12.49 22.23
CA ALA A 132 18.68 11.23 22.85
C ALA A 132 17.53 10.20 22.87
N GLY A 133 16.33 10.59 23.28
CA GLY A 133 15.13 9.75 23.27
C GLY A 133 14.76 9.25 21.87
N VAL A 134 14.81 10.12 20.84
CA VAL A 134 14.58 9.73 19.44
C VAL A 134 15.60 8.69 18.99
N ARG A 135 16.88 8.91 19.27
CA ARG A 135 17.95 7.96 18.90
C ARG A 135 17.80 6.63 19.61
N ALA A 136 17.39 6.66 20.88
CA ALA A 136 17.09 5.45 21.66
C ALA A 136 15.93 4.69 21.00
N ALA A 137 14.81 5.35 20.71
CA ALA A 137 13.66 4.73 20.06
C ALA A 137 13.99 4.14 18.68
N PHE A 138 14.80 4.82 17.86
CA PHE A 138 15.23 4.31 16.56
C PHE A 138 16.14 3.08 16.63
N ARG A 139 16.85 2.89 17.76
CA ARG A 139 17.78 1.77 17.98
C ARG A 139 17.21 0.68 18.89
N ALA A 140 16.11 0.95 19.58
CA ALA A 140 15.49 0.03 20.52
C ALA A 140 15.12 -1.28 19.83
N ASP A 141 15.28 -2.38 20.56
CA ASP A 141 14.64 -3.62 20.18
C ASP A 141 13.14 -3.52 20.48
N LEU A 142 12.33 -3.58 19.43
CA LEU A 142 10.87 -3.53 19.52
C LEU A 142 10.27 -4.91 19.19
N SER A 143 11.04 -5.98 19.31
CA SER A 143 10.65 -7.37 19.02
C SER A 143 9.39 -7.78 19.79
N GLU A 144 9.29 -7.38 21.05
CA GLU A 144 8.20 -7.67 21.99
C GLU A 144 6.89 -6.92 21.70
N LEU A 145 6.93 -5.81 20.95
CA LEU A 145 5.72 -5.03 20.65
C LEU A 145 4.93 -5.58 19.45
N PRO A 146 3.60 -5.47 19.42
CA PRO A 146 2.81 -5.70 18.21
C PRO A 146 3.28 -4.84 17.02
N ALA A 147 3.13 -5.33 15.79
CA ALA A 147 3.60 -4.63 14.59
C ALA A 147 2.95 -3.24 14.38
N ALA A 148 1.74 -3.01 14.91
CA ALA A 148 1.08 -1.71 14.89
C ALA A 148 1.78 -0.72 15.84
N GLU A 149 2.04 -1.13 17.08
CA GLU A 149 2.72 -0.32 18.09
C GLU A 149 4.16 0.00 17.69
N ARG A 150 4.91 -0.96 17.15
CA ARG A 150 6.25 -0.69 16.58
C ARG A 150 6.22 0.46 15.57
N ARG A 151 5.22 0.46 14.68
CA ARG A 151 5.03 1.52 13.68
C ARG A 151 4.65 2.85 14.33
N SER A 152 3.77 2.83 15.31
CA SER A 152 3.36 4.04 16.03
C SER A 152 4.53 4.65 16.79
N THR A 153 5.31 3.86 17.54
CA THR A 153 6.51 4.32 18.26
C THR A 153 7.50 5.02 17.34
N ILE A 154 7.85 4.39 16.21
CA ILE A 154 8.81 4.97 15.26
C ILE A 154 8.22 6.20 14.55
N ARG A 155 6.91 6.24 14.29
CA ARG A 155 6.21 7.41 13.75
C ARG A 155 6.26 8.59 14.72
N MET A 156 6.00 8.35 16.00
CA MET A 156 6.02 9.37 17.05
C MET A 156 7.43 9.93 17.23
N ALA A 157 8.44 9.07 17.36
CA ALA A 157 9.85 9.50 17.40
C ALA A 157 10.25 10.30 16.13
N ASN A 158 9.81 9.86 14.95
CA ASN A 158 10.14 10.54 13.68
C ASN A 158 9.59 11.99 13.62
N ARG A 159 8.49 12.30 14.31
CA ARG A 159 7.92 13.66 14.36
C ARG A 159 8.94 14.68 14.88
N TYR A 160 9.67 14.29 15.93
CA TYR A 160 10.66 15.13 16.62
C TYR A 160 12.12 14.83 16.20
N ALA A 161 12.32 13.87 15.30
CA ALA A 161 13.66 13.55 14.80
C ALA A 161 14.23 14.66 13.90
N SER A 162 15.55 14.89 14.01
CA SER A 162 16.29 15.73 13.07
C SER A 162 16.45 15.03 11.71
N ALA A 163 16.82 15.79 10.67
CA ALA A 163 17.15 15.21 9.36
C ALA A 163 18.31 14.20 9.44
N TYR A 164 19.28 14.45 10.33
CA TYR A 164 20.42 13.56 10.56
C TYR A 164 19.97 12.25 11.21
N ASP A 165 19.18 12.31 12.29
CA ASP A 165 18.74 11.11 13.01
C ASP A 165 17.86 10.22 12.12
N ARG A 166 16.98 10.84 11.31
CA ARG A 166 16.20 10.13 10.28
C ARG A 166 17.10 9.42 9.29
N ARG A 167 18.13 10.11 8.76
CA ARG A 167 19.07 9.52 7.79
C ARG A 167 19.82 8.33 8.39
N VAL A 168 20.32 8.45 9.62
CA VAL A 168 21.00 7.34 10.32
C VAL A 168 20.06 6.14 10.47
N CYS A 169 18.80 6.38 10.86
CA CYS A 169 17.81 5.30 10.94
C CYS A 169 17.57 4.65 9.57
N ILE A 170 17.45 5.42 8.48
CA ILE A 170 17.26 4.87 7.11
C ILE A 170 18.45 3.99 6.71
N ASP A 171 19.66 4.46 6.97
CA ASP A 171 20.88 3.86 6.44
C ASP A 171 21.19 2.52 7.13
N SER A 172 21.03 2.46 8.45
CA SER A 172 21.48 1.30 9.25
C SER A 172 20.58 0.95 10.44
N GLY A 173 19.48 1.68 10.66
CA GLY A 173 18.60 1.46 11.80
C GLY A 173 17.81 0.14 11.70
N PRO A 174 17.70 -0.63 12.81
CA PRO A 174 16.95 -1.90 12.82
C PRO A 174 15.44 -1.70 12.57
N ASN A 175 14.96 -0.47 12.78
CA ASN A 175 13.56 -0.09 12.70
C ASN A 175 13.20 0.72 11.44
N ARG A 176 14.10 0.82 10.44
CA ARG A 176 13.85 1.62 9.22
C ARG A 176 12.57 1.26 8.47
N ARG A 177 12.17 -0.02 8.48
CA ARG A 177 10.93 -0.52 7.86
C ARG A 177 9.65 0.08 8.46
N TYR A 178 9.73 0.63 9.67
CA TYR A 178 8.62 1.24 10.37
C TYR A 178 8.54 2.76 10.22
N MET A 179 9.55 3.39 9.60
CA MET A 179 9.49 4.82 9.36
C MET A 179 8.45 5.20 8.31
N PRO A 180 7.92 6.44 8.37
CA PRO A 180 7.01 6.93 7.34
C PRO A 180 7.67 6.84 5.96
N ALA A 181 6.95 6.24 5.02
CA ALA A 181 7.46 6.03 3.66
C ALA A 181 7.81 7.34 2.94
N SER A 182 7.09 8.43 3.22
CA SER A 182 7.41 9.76 2.72
C SER A 182 8.76 10.26 3.23
N THR A 183 9.10 10.02 4.49
CA THR A 183 10.41 10.35 5.05
C THR A 183 11.52 9.58 4.32
N ILE A 184 11.34 8.28 4.13
CA ILE A 184 12.32 7.44 3.43
C ILE A 184 12.47 7.91 1.97
N ALA A 185 11.37 8.04 1.23
CA ALA A 185 11.40 8.47 -0.17
C ALA A 185 12.04 9.87 -0.33
N ASN A 186 11.68 10.83 0.52
CA ASN A 186 12.28 12.17 0.49
C ASN A 186 13.79 12.15 0.77
N SER A 187 14.22 11.34 1.74
CA SER A 187 15.64 11.18 2.05
C SER A 187 16.41 10.53 0.90
N LEU A 188 15.88 9.46 0.31
CA LEU A 188 16.52 8.74 -0.79
C LEU A 188 16.59 9.58 -2.08
N ARG A 189 15.53 10.33 -2.42
CA ARG A 189 15.50 11.19 -3.61
C ARG A 189 16.56 12.30 -3.59
N ARG A 190 16.81 12.88 -2.41
CA ARG A 190 17.76 13.99 -2.24
C ARG A 190 19.23 13.55 -2.24
N ARG A 191 19.52 12.26 -2.37
CA ARG A 191 20.91 11.75 -2.36
C ARG A 191 21.56 11.95 -3.71
N THR A 192 22.79 12.44 -3.66
CA THR A 192 23.70 12.45 -4.81
C THR A 192 24.14 11.03 -5.17
N ASP A 193 24.43 10.18 -4.18
CA ASP A 193 24.70 8.75 -4.38
C ASP A 193 23.39 7.96 -4.62
N ARG A 194 23.01 7.89 -5.90
CA ARG A 194 21.84 7.13 -6.36
C ARG A 194 22.00 5.63 -6.17
N LYS A 195 23.21 5.10 -6.31
CA LYS A 195 23.49 3.65 -6.19
C LYS A 195 23.31 3.21 -4.74
N GLY A 196 23.85 3.96 -3.77
CA GLY A 196 23.64 3.71 -2.35
C GLY A 196 22.18 3.89 -1.92
N ALA A 197 21.49 4.91 -2.44
CA ALA A 197 20.06 5.11 -2.20
C ALA A 197 19.22 3.90 -2.66
N LEU A 198 19.52 3.38 -3.85
CA LEU A 198 18.88 2.20 -4.41
C LEU A 198 19.21 0.94 -3.62
N GLU A 199 20.43 0.81 -3.10
CA GLU A 199 20.81 -0.35 -2.29
C GLU A 199 20.02 -0.43 -0.98
N ILE A 200 19.82 0.71 -0.30
CA ILE A 200 18.93 0.78 0.88
C ILE A 200 17.51 0.33 0.52
N MET A 201 17.01 0.76 -0.63
CA MET A 201 15.67 0.39 -1.09
C MET A 201 15.54 -1.12 -1.38
N LYS A 202 16.57 -1.74 -1.97
CA LYS A 202 16.64 -3.20 -2.18
C LYS A 202 16.69 -3.96 -0.85
N GLN A 203 17.47 -3.49 0.11
CA GLN A 203 17.53 -4.10 1.45
C GLN A 203 16.18 -4.00 2.16
N LEU A 204 15.55 -2.82 2.12
CA LEU A 204 14.22 -2.60 2.67
C LEU A 204 13.18 -3.55 2.06
N HIS A 205 13.27 -3.85 0.76
CA HIS A 205 12.36 -4.81 0.12
C HIS A 205 12.47 -6.23 0.71
N TYR A 206 13.68 -6.72 0.97
CA TYR A 206 13.86 -8.05 1.56
C TYR A 206 13.64 -8.07 3.09
N GLU A 207 13.70 -6.92 3.75
CA GLU A 207 13.23 -6.76 5.14
C GLU A 207 11.70 -6.76 5.24
N ASP A 208 11.05 -5.93 4.43
CA ASP A 208 9.60 -5.79 4.36
C ASP A 208 9.19 -5.23 2.98
N ALA A 209 8.69 -6.13 2.12
CA ALA A 209 8.25 -5.77 0.79
C ALA A 209 7.09 -4.74 0.79
N ASN A 210 6.23 -4.74 1.83
CA ASN A 210 5.15 -3.76 1.95
C ASN A 210 5.70 -2.37 2.29
N ALA A 211 6.71 -2.30 3.16
CA ALA A 211 7.41 -1.04 3.44
C ALA A 211 8.05 -0.47 2.16
N SER A 212 8.74 -1.31 1.38
CA SER A 212 9.30 -0.88 0.08
C SER A 212 8.22 -0.43 -0.92
N ALA A 213 7.08 -1.13 -0.97
CA ALA A 213 5.96 -0.71 -1.84
C ALA A 213 5.39 0.66 -1.44
N ASN A 214 5.36 0.98 -0.15
CA ASN A 214 4.96 2.31 0.33
C ASN A 214 5.96 3.40 -0.05
N VAL A 215 7.27 3.10 -0.04
CA VAL A 215 8.31 4.04 -0.50
C VAL A 215 8.22 4.29 -2.01
N ILE A 216 7.91 3.26 -2.81
CA ILE A 216 7.61 3.37 -4.24
C ILE A 216 6.45 4.34 -4.47
N ARG A 217 5.35 4.18 -3.73
CA ARG A 217 4.18 5.05 -3.83
C ARG A 217 4.47 6.49 -3.38
N ALA A 218 5.33 6.64 -2.38
CA ALA A 218 5.83 7.94 -1.93
C ALA A 218 6.80 8.60 -2.94
N GLY A 219 7.15 7.90 -4.03
CA GLY A 219 7.81 8.47 -5.19
C GLY A 219 9.30 8.15 -5.31
N PHE A 220 9.80 7.07 -4.70
CA PHE A 220 11.16 6.58 -4.93
C PHE A 220 11.16 5.10 -5.35
N PRO A 221 11.80 4.71 -6.46
CA PRO A 221 12.67 5.53 -7.32
C PRO A 221 11.92 6.56 -8.17
N ASP A 222 12.57 7.72 -8.38
CA ASP A 222 12.07 8.87 -9.17
C ASP A 222 12.68 8.99 -10.57
N ASP A 223 13.45 7.98 -11.01
CA ASP A 223 14.01 7.90 -12.35
C ASP A 223 13.89 6.47 -12.92
N ARG A 224 13.96 6.37 -14.26
CA ARG A 224 13.79 5.12 -15.00
C ARG A 224 14.90 4.11 -14.70
N GLU A 225 16.15 4.55 -14.62
CA GLU A 225 17.31 3.66 -14.43
C GLU A 225 17.24 2.95 -13.08
N SER A 226 17.06 3.72 -12.01
CA SER A 226 16.92 3.21 -10.65
C SER A 226 15.68 2.31 -10.49
N ALA A 227 14.57 2.66 -11.14
CA ALA A 227 13.36 1.83 -11.13
C ALA A 227 13.60 0.45 -11.75
N PHE A 228 14.23 0.39 -12.93
CA PHE A 228 14.54 -0.89 -13.58
C PHE A 228 15.61 -1.68 -12.86
N ALA A 229 16.62 -1.01 -12.29
CA ALA A 229 17.61 -1.66 -11.44
C ALA A 229 16.98 -2.27 -10.16
N PHE A 230 16.00 -1.59 -9.55
CA PHE A 230 15.20 -2.15 -8.45
C PHE A 230 14.39 -3.37 -8.92
N ILE A 231 13.61 -3.23 -10.00
CA ILE A 231 12.74 -4.29 -10.53
C ILE A 231 13.57 -5.55 -10.84
N ASN A 232 14.68 -5.40 -11.56
CA ASN A 232 15.51 -6.53 -11.98
C ASN A 232 16.18 -7.23 -10.80
N TYR A 233 16.56 -6.47 -9.77
CA TYR A 233 17.15 -7.05 -8.56
C TYR A 233 16.13 -7.84 -7.74
N THR A 234 14.90 -7.30 -7.60
CA THR A 234 13.84 -7.79 -6.70
C THR A 234 12.84 -8.74 -7.34
N LYS A 235 12.98 -9.08 -8.63
CA LYS A 235 12.11 -10.07 -9.30
C LYS A 235 12.45 -11.52 -8.94
N ILE A 236 13.56 -11.77 -8.24
CA ILE A 236 14.06 -13.11 -7.88
C ILE A 236 14.31 -13.24 -6.38
N ARG A 237 14.20 -14.46 -5.86
CA ARG A 237 14.56 -14.76 -4.47
C ARG A 237 16.07 -14.70 -4.31
N ARG A 238 16.49 -14.22 -3.15
CA ARG A 238 17.90 -14.08 -2.78
C ARG A 238 18.17 -14.63 -1.40
N GLN A 239 19.40 -15.09 -1.18
CA GLN A 239 19.81 -15.61 0.11
C GLN A 239 19.71 -14.51 1.18
N PRO A 240 18.96 -14.74 2.29
CA PRO A 240 18.79 -13.73 3.33
C PRO A 240 20.02 -13.59 4.23
N LYS A 241 20.87 -14.62 4.27
CA LYS A 241 22.12 -14.71 5.02
C LYS A 241 23.11 -15.59 4.26
N ASP A 242 24.37 -15.56 4.68
CA ASP A 242 25.36 -16.50 4.19
C ASP A 242 24.93 -17.94 4.50
N VAL A 243 24.99 -18.79 3.48
CA VAL A 243 24.66 -20.20 3.57
C VAL A 243 25.96 -20.96 3.62
N VAL A 244 26.22 -21.62 4.74
CA VAL A 244 27.39 -22.48 4.94
C VAL A 244 26.95 -23.93 4.99
N ASP A 245 27.79 -24.80 4.45
CA ASP A 245 27.64 -26.23 4.58
C ASP A 245 27.84 -26.62 6.05
N LYS A 246 26.84 -27.29 6.64
CA LYS A 246 26.85 -27.64 8.07
C LYS A 246 27.93 -28.65 8.45
N LYS A 247 28.42 -29.45 7.50
CA LYS A 247 29.40 -30.52 7.75
C LYS A 247 30.83 -30.02 7.58
N THR A 248 31.07 -29.19 6.57
CA THR A 248 32.40 -28.72 6.17
C THR A 248 32.69 -27.29 6.61
N GLY A 249 31.68 -26.54 7.06
CA GLY A 249 31.80 -25.12 7.38
C GLY A 249 32.03 -24.22 6.16
N ARG A 250 32.06 -24.78 4.95
CA ARG A 250 32.36 -24.06 3.72
C ARG A 250 31.18 -23.19 3.29
N LEU A 251 31.45 -21.96 2.85
CA LEU A 251 30.45 -21.08 2.26
C LEU A 251 29.91 -21.66 0.95
N LEU A 252 28.61 -21.94 0.91
CA LEU A 252 27.87 -22.43 -0.26
C LEU A 252 27.27 -21.30 -1.09
N ALA A 253 26.78 -20.24 -0.43
CA ALA A 253 26.24 -19.06 -1.09
C ALA A 253 26.34 -17.85 -0.16
N ARG A 254 26.59 -16.67 -0.71
CA ARG A 254 26.60 -15.41 0.03
C ARG A 254 25.19 -14.84 0.16
N ARG A 255 24.97 -14.06 1.21
CA ARG A 255 23.79 -13.20 1.32
C ARG A 255 23.64 -12.37 0.04
N GLY A 256 22.43 -12.35 -0.51
CA GLY A 256 22.11 -11.65 -1.77
C GLY A 256 22.23 -12.51 -3.02
N ASP A 257 22.86 -13.69 -2.95
CA ASP A 257 22.96 -14.58 -4.12
C ASP A 257 21.59 -15.11 -4.54
N PRO A 258 21.33 -15.30 -5.84
CA PRO A 258 20.09 -15.90 -6.33
C PRO A 258 19.84 -17.29 -5.74
N ILE A 259 18.62 -17.54 -5.27
CA ILE A 259 18.20 -18.90 -4.89
C ILE A 259 17.79 -19.65 -6.16
N ARG A 260 18.33 -20.86 -6.35
CA ARG A 260 17.97 -21.74 -7.46
C ARG A 260 17.16 -22.93 -6.98
N GLY A 261 16.24 -23.40 -7.82
CA GLY A 261 15.39 -24.56 -7.55
C GLY A 261 14.32 -24.77 -8.61
N GLU A 262 13.37 -25.64 -8.31
CA GLU A 262 12.20 -25.87 -9.15
C GLU A 262 11.02 -24.98 -8.71
N TRP A 263 10.22 -24.51 -9.66
CA TRP A 263 8.95 -23.83 -9.40
C TRP A 263 7.94 -24.11 -10.51
N ARG A 264 6.68 -23.72 -10.27
CA ARG A 264 5.64 -23.72 -11.31
C ARG A 264 5.40 -22.31 -11.80
N ASP A 265 5.34 -22.14 -13.11
CA ASP A 265 4.94 -20.87 -13.70
C ASP A 265 3.42 -20.63 -13.56
N ARG A 266 2.93 -19.51 -14.08
CA ARG A 266 1.51 -19.12 -13.99
C ARG A 266 0.56 -20.08 -14.70
N ASP A 267 1.09 -20.85 -15.66
CA ASP A 267 0.36 -21.83 -16.45
C ASP A 267 0.47 -23.23 -15.81
N GLY A 268 1.10 -23.33 -14.64
CA GLY A 268 1.29 -24.56 -13.89
C GLY A 268 2.43 -25.43 -14.42
N LYS A 269 3.17 -24.97 -15.45
CA LYS A 269 4.30 -25.72 -16.02
C LYS A 269 5.48 -25.67 -15.06
N ARG A 270 6.14 -26.81 -14.90
CA ARG A 270 7.37 -26.89 -14.09
C ARG A 270 8.51 -26.17 -14.81
N LYS A 271 9.30 -25.43 -14.04
CA LYS A 271 10.49 -24.70 -14.45
C LYS A 271 11.59 -24.96 -13.42
N GLU A 272 12.82 -24.93 -13.89
CA GLU A 272 14.02 -25.05 -13.06
C GLU A 272 14.96 -23.87 -13.36
N GLY A 273 15.70 -23.39 -12.37
CA GLY A 273 16.62 -22.25 -12.50
C GLY A 273 16.57 -21.30 -11.32
N VAL A 274 16.58 -19.99 -11.56
CA VAL A 274 16.49 -18.97 -10.50
C VAL A 274 15.04 -18.78 -10.04
N MET A 275 14.82 -18.91 -8.72
CA MET A 275 13.50 -18.78 -8.15
C MET A 275 12.97 -17.34 -8.22
N PRO A 276 11.72 -17.15 -8.65
CA PRO A 276 11.05 -15.85 -8.69
C PRO A 276 10.63 -15.35 -7.30
N GLU A 277 10.66 -14.03 -7.09
CA GLU A 277 10.22 -13.39 -5.86
C GLU A 277 8.74 -12.97 -5.95
N PRO A 278 7.83 -13.68 -5.28
CA PRO A 278 6.42 -13.29 -5.26
C PRO A 278 6.16 -11.97 -4.55
N ARG A 279 6.96 -11.61 -3.53
CA ARG A 279 6.72 -10.42 -2.73
C ARG A 279 7.03 -9.16 -3.54
N GLY A 280 6.23 -8.11 -3.34
CA GLY A 280 6.42 -6.79 -3.98
C GLY A 280 6.14 -6.73 -5.49
N ALA A 281 5.48 -7.74 -6.07
CA ALA A 281 5.05 -7.73 -7.48
C ALA A 281 4.24 -6.47 -7.85
N ALA A 282 3.32 -6.05 -6.97
CA ALA A 282 2.54 -4.83 -7.09
C ALA A 282 3.43 -3.57 -7.24
N GLY A 283 4.46 -3.43 -6.39
CA GLY A 283 5.39 -2.29 -6.46
C GLY A 283 6.20 -2.29 -7.76
N ARG A 284 6.67 -3.46 -8.21
CA ARG A 284 7.36 -3.61 -9.51
C ARG A 284 6.43 -3.27 -10.68
N ALA A 285 5.19 -3.74 -10.64
CA ALA A 285 4.19 -3.46 -11.67
C ALA A 285 3.88 -1.96 -11.76
N TYR A 286 3.77 -1.26 -10.63
CA TYR A 286 3.59 0.19 -10.61
C TYR A 286 4.79 0.95 -11.22
N LEU A 287 6.02 0.56 -10.88
CA LEU A 287 7.22 1.15 -11.50
C LEU A 287 7.26 0.89 -13.02
N ARG A 288 6.86 -0.30 -13.49
CA ARG A 288 6.75 -0.58 -14.93
C ARG A 288 5.71 0.30 -15.60
N MET A 289 4.55 0.52 -14.97
CA MET A 289 3.53 1.45 -15.50
C MET A 289 4.07 2.88 -15.60
N LEU A 290 4.87 3.32 -14.64
CA LEU A 290 5.46 4.66 -14.66
C LEU A 290 6.54 4.84 -15.74
N TYR A 291 7.44 3.87 -15.90
CA TYR A 291 8.67 4.06 -16.69
C TYR A 291 8.75 3.22 -17.97
N SER A 292 7.77 2.35 -18.21
CA SER A 292 7.56 1.62 -19.47
C SER A 292 6.05 1.43 -19.71
N PRO A 293 5.29 2.54 -19.81
CA PRO A 293 3.85 2.49 -20.02
C PRO A 293 3.52 1.78 -21.33
N ASN A 294 2.38 1.10 -21.36
CA ASN A 294 1.73 0.59 -22.57
C ASN A 294 0.56 1.51 -22.96
N ASP A 295 -0.06 1.28 -24.12
CA ASP A 295 -1.16 2.10 -24.68
C ASP A 295 -2.41 2.25 -23.76
N GLY A 296 -2.48 1.47 -22.67
CA GLY A 296 -3.52 1.56 -21.66
C GLY A 296 -3.14 2.29 -20.38
N THR A 297 -1.90 2.75 -20.21
CA THR A 297 -1.42 3.37 -18.98
C THR A 297 -1.39 4.90 -19.11
N PRO A 298 -2.17 5.65 -18.30
CA PRO A 298 -2.11 7.11 -18.32
C PRO A 298 -0.74 7.62 -17.84
N THR A 299 -0.31 8.73 -18.43
CA THR A 299 0.84 9.49 -17.94
C THR A 299 0.59 10.04 -16.53
N ARG A 300 1.65 10.45 -15.83
CA ARG A 300 1.53 11.08 -14.51
C ARG A 300 0.59 12.30 -14.53
N ARG A 301 0.72 13.16 -15.54
CA ARG A 301 -0.12 14.36 -15.71
C ARG A 301 -1.59 14.00 -15.95
N GLU A 302 -1.86 13.00 -16.78
CA GLU A 302 -3.23 12.50 -16.99
C GLU A 302 -3.81 11.93 -15.68
N CYS A 303 -3.03 11.15 -14.93
CA CYS A 303 -3.44 10.66 -13.61
C CYS A 303 -3.78 11.81 -12.65
N ASP A 304 -2.95 12.85 -12.59
CA ASP A 304 -3.19 14.02 -11.73
C ASP A 304 -4.51 14.71 -12.06
N ARG A 305 -4.82 14.87 -13.35
CA ARG A 305 -6.07 15.45 -13.83
C ARG A 305 -7.27 14.57 -13.48
N MET A 306 -7.18 13.27 -13.69
CA MET A 306 -8.25 12.34 -13.31
C MET A 306 -8.47 12.34 -11.80
N ILE A 307 -7.41 12.29 -10.98
CA ILE A 307 -7.51 12.36 -9.51
C ILE A 307 -8.16 13.67 -9.07
N HIS A 308 -7.87 14.78 -9.74
CA HIS A 308 -8.53 16.04 -9.44
C HIS A 308 -10.04 15.96 -9.61
N VAL A 309 -10.52 15.30 -10.67
CA VAL A 309 -11.95 15.03 -10.90
C VAL A 309 -12.54 14.14 -9.81
N PHE A 310 -11.90 13.02 -9.48
CA PHE A 310 -12.35 12.15 -8.37
C PHE A 310 -12.50 12.95 -7.07
N LYS A 311 -11.51 13.78 -6.73
CA LYS A 311 -11.55 14.64 -5.53
C LYS A 311 -12.61 15.73 -5.53
N ARG A 312 -13.25 16.02 -6.67
CA ARG A 312 -14.37 16.96 -6.77
C ARG A 312 -15.73 16.30 -6.56
N MET A 313 -15.79 14.97 -6.62
CA MET A 313 -17.01 14.21 -6.32
C MET A 313 -17.21 14.21 -4.81
N ASP A 314 -18.26 14.87 -4.36
CA ASP A 314 -18.58 15.00 -2.94
C ASP A 314 -19.25 13.73 -2.39
N ASP A 315 -19.96 12.98 -3.24
CA ASP A 315 -20.63 11.73 -2.89
C ASP A 315 -19.68 10.51 -3.01
N PRO A 316 -19.39 9.79 -1.90
CA PRO A 316 -18.57 8.59 -1.92
C PRO A 316 -19.11 7.46 -2.80
N GLU A 317 -20.41 7.30 -2.94
CA GLU A 317 -21.03 6.27 -3.78
C GLU A 317 -20.87 6.57 -5.26
N ILE A 318 -21.10 7.83 -5.67
CA ILE A 318 -20.86 8.27 -7.04
C ILE A 318 -19.36 8.14 -7.36
N GLN A 319 -18.48 8.51 -6.43
CA GLN A 319 -17.04 8.36 -6.61
C GLN A 319 -16.62 6.88 -6.74
N ALA A 320 -17.24 5.99 -5.96
CA ALA A 320 -17.02 4.55 -6.02
C ALA A 320 -17.54 3.95 -7.34
N ARG A 321 -18.73 4.35 -7.81
CA ARG A 321 -19.29 3.94 -9.11
C ARG A 321 -18.46 4.46 -10.27
N ALA A 322 -17.96 5.70 -10.20
CA ALA A 322 -17.04 6.26 -11.19
C ALA A 322 -15.73 5.44 -11.26
N PHE A 323 -15.21 5.03 -10.10
CA PHE A 323 -14.02 4.17 -10.03
C PHE A 323 -14.33 2.74 -10.53
N HIS A 324 -15.53 2.24 -10.27
CA HIS A 324 -16.03 0.98 -10.80
C HIS A 324 -16.11 1.02 -12.34
N ASN A 325 -16.73 2.03 -12.93
CA ASN A 325 -16.79 2.23 -14.38
C ASN A 325 -15.38 2.32 -14.99
N LEU A 326 -14.44 2.97 -14.30
CA LEU A 326 -13.04 2.99 -14.73
C LEU A 326 -12.38 1.60 -14.69
N CYS A 327 -12.75 0.73 -13.75
CA CYS A 327 -12.23 -0.62 -13.63
C CYS A 327 -12.83 -1.61 -14.64
N TYR A 328 -14.14 -1.52 -14.86
CA TYR A 328 -14.95 -2.55 -15.51
C TYR A 328 -15.57 -2.11 -16.84
N GLY A 329 -15.54 -0.82 -17.15
CA GLY A 329 -16.27 -0.24 -18.26
C GLY A 329 -17.67 0.24 -17.85
N ASN A 330 -18.22 1.15 -18.65
CA ASN A 330 -19.59 1.64 -18.47
C ASN A 330 -20.64 0.51 -18.71
N PRO A 331 -21.76 0.48 -17.94
CA PRO A 331 -22.81 -0.55 -18.01
C PRO A 331 -23.40 -0.82 -19.39
N ALA A 332 -23.65 0.21 -20.18
CA ALA A 332 -24.15 0.09 -21.55
C ALA A 332 -23.91 1.40 -22.31
N LYS A 333 -23.76 1.30 -23.65
CA LYS A 333 -23.84 2.47 -24.53
C LYS A 333 -25.32 2.86 -24.69
N GLY A 334 -25.77 3.90 -23.99
CA GLY A 334 -27.14 4.42 -24.08
C GLY A 334 -27.83 4.68 -22.74
N ASP A 335 -27.18 4.32 -21.62
CA ASP A 335 -27.65 4.69 -20.28
C ASP A 335 -27.16 6.12 -19.94
N GLU A 336 -27.67 7.09 -20.71
CA GLU A 336 -27.23 8.49 -20.70
C GLU A 336 -27.57 9.24 -19.39
N TRP A 337 -28.08 8.53 -18.38
CA TRP A 337 -28.42 9.03 -17.05
C TRP A 337 -27.83 8.19 -15.90
N ASP A 338 -26.69 7.54 -16.10
CA ASP A 338 -25.84 7.09 -14.99
C ASP A 338 -25.36 8.34 -14.21
N ASP A 339 -25.77 8.51 -12.95
CA ASP A 339 -25.41 9.68 -12.09
C ASP A 339 -23.91 10.03 -12.15
N VAL A 340 -23.07 9.01 -12.37
CA VAL A 340 -21.63 9.14 -12.61
C VAL A 340 -21.31 10.00 -13.82
N ASN A 341 -21.95 9.76 -14.96
CA ASN A 341 -21.70 10.50 -16.20
C ASN A 341 -22.22 11.94 -16.09
N PHE A 342 -23.34 12.14 -15.41
CA PHE A 342 -23.85 13.48 -15.09
C PHE A 342 -22.86 14.25 -14.22
N GLU A 343 -22.38 13.66 -13.13
CA GLU A 343 -21.42 14.28 -12.20
C GLU A 343 -20.08 14.60 -12.90
N VAL A 344 -19.52 13.64 -13.66
CA VAL A 344 -18.30 13.85 -14.45
C VAL A 344 -18.50 14.97 -15.48
N GLY A 345 -19.67 15.02 -16.12
CA GLY A 345 -20.05 16.07 -17.05
C GLY A 345 -20.12 17.45 -16.37
N LEU A 346 -20.78 17.54 -15.22
CA LEU A 346 -20.91 18.76 -14.42
C LEU A 346 -19.55 19.30 -13.98
N ILE A 347 -18.68 18.44 -13.45
CA ILE A 347 -17.29 18.79 -13.11
C ILE A 347 -16.56 19.28 -14.38
N GLY A 348 -16.74 18.58 -15.51
CA GLY A 348 -16.11 18.88 -16.79
C GLY A 348 -16.53 20.21 -17.43
N GLN A 349 -17.63 20.83 -17.00
CA GLN A 349 -18.02 22.18 -17.45
C GLN A 349 -17.00 23.25 -17.01
N ARG A 350 -16.26 23.01 -15.91
CA ARG A 350 -15.20 23.90 -15.46
C ARG A 350 -13.97 23.72 -16.34
N LYS A 351 -13.44 24.84 -16.86
CA LYS A 351 -12.26 24.84 -17.76
C LYS A 351 -11.04 24.11 -17.18
N THR A 352 -10.85 24.17 -15.86
CA THR A 352 -9.73 23.52 -15.16
C THR A 352 -9.85 22.00 -15.14
N ASP A 353 -11.06 21.46 -15.22
CA ASP A 353 -11.37 20.06 -14.93
C ASP A 353 -11.78 19.30 -16.20
N ARG A 354 -12.14 20.03 -17.27
CA ARG A 354 -12.57 19.50 -18.58
C ARG A 354 -11.67 18.41 -19.13
N GLU A 355 -10.35 18.63 -19.11
CA GLU A 355 -9.40 17.63 -19.60
C GLU A 355 -9.37 16.39 -18.70
N GLY A 356 -9.52 16.55 -17.39
CA GLY A 356 -9.62 15.42 -16.45
C GLY A 356 -10.88 14.61 -16.65
N ALA A 357 -12.02 15.27 -16.83
CA ALA A 357 -13.32 14.63 -17.05
C ALA A 357 -13.33 13.84 -18.35
N ALA A 358 -12.78 14.42 -19.43
CA ALA A 358 -12.61 13.73 -20.71
C ALA A 358 -11.71 12.48 -20.60
N LEU A 359 -10.67 12.52 -19.77
CA LEU A 359 -9.83 11.35 -19.52
C LEU A 359 -10.57 10.26 -18.74
N VAL A 360 -11.35 10.62 -17.71
CA VAL A 360 -12.19 9.66 -16.97
C VAL A 360 -13.16 8.96 -17.91
N ALA A 361 -13.93 9.73 -18.70
CA ALA A 361 -14.83 9.17 -19.71
C ALA A 361 -14.10 8.24 -20.70
N ARG A 362 -13.01 8.72 -21.32
CA ARG A 362 -12.22 7.94 -22.29
C ARG A 362 -11.73 6.60 -21.76
N PHE A 363 -11.32 6.52 -20.48
CA PHE A 363 -10.86 5.27 -19.90
C PHE A 363 -12.01 4.37 -19.45
N SER A 364 -13.14 4.94 -19.02
CA SER A 364 -14.36 4.20 -18.66
C SER A 364 -15.14 3.67 -19.87
N ASP A 365 -15.07 4.34 -21.03
CA ASP A 365 -15.75 3.94 -22.27
C ASP A 365 -15.10 2.76 -23.01
N ARG A 366 -13.96 2.28 -22.51
CA ARG A 366 -13.32 1.08 -23.07
C ARG A 366 -14.20 -0.14 -22.76
N GLU A 367 -14.32 -1.04 -23.74
CA GLU A 367 -15.13 -2.28 -23.66
C GLU A 367 -14.89 -3.12 -22.39
N ARG A 368 -13.72 -2.96 -21.76
CA ARG A 368 -13.31 -3.68 -20.53
C ARG A 368 -12.77 -2.75 -19.43
N GLY A 369 -13.09 -1.47 -19.53
CA GLY A 369 -12.56 -0.40 -18.67
C GLY A 369 -11.07 -0.10 -18.87
N GLY A 370 -10.59 0.87 -18.10
CA GLY A 370 -9.22 1.34 -18.04
C GLY A 370 -8.47 0.80 -16.82
N GLY A 371 -8.39 -0.52 -16.64
CA GLY A 371 -7.82 -1.13 -15.43
C GLY A 371 -6.41 -0.66 -15.02
N ASN A 372 -5.54 -0.28 -15.98
CA ASN A 372 -4.24 0.34 -15.66
C ASN A 372 -4.41 1.76 -15.10
N ALA A 373 -5.33 2.56 -15.65
CA ALA A 373 -5.67 3.88 -15.12
C ALA A 373 -6.26 3.77 -13.71
N ALA A 374 -7.16 2.82 -13.47
CA ALA A 374 -7.71 2.55 -12.14
C ALA A 374 -6.62 2.23 -11.11
N ARG A 375 -5.67 1.34 -11.47
CA ARG A 375 -4.52 1.04 -10.59
C ARG A 375 -3.69 2.29 -10.31
N MET A 376 -3.37 3.08 -11.34
CA MET A 376 -2.59 4.31 -11.18
C MET A 376 -3.28 5.32 -10.25
N ILE A 377 -4.60 5.46 -10.35
CA ILE A 377 -5.40 6.32 -9.47
C ILE A 377 -5.44 5.77 -8.04
N ALA A 378 -5.66 4.47 -7.86
CA ALA A 378 -5.66 3.82 -6.55
C ALA A 378 -4.31 3.95 -5.83
N TYR A 379 -3.19 3.67 -6.51
CA TYR A 379 -1.84 3.82 -5.94
C TYR A 379 -1.54 5.23 -5.44
N ARG A 380 -2.19 6.23 -6.03
CA ARG A 380 -2.03 7.64 -5.71
C ARG A 380 -3.10 8.18 -4.75
N LYS A 381 -3.90 7.29 -4.16
CA LYS A 381 -5.00 7.62 -3.25
C LYS A 381 -5.98 8.64 -3.85
N GLY A 382 -6.45 8.35 -5.05
CA GLY A 382 -7.40 9.22 -5.75
C GLY A 382 -8.81 9.22 -5.17
N LEU A 383 -9.18 8.23 -4.35
CA LEU A 383 -10.48 8.11 -3.71
C LEU A 383 -10.46 8.69 -2.29
N SER A 384 -11.62 9.01 -1.74
CA SER A 384 -11.83 9.09 -0.29
C SER A 384 -11.76 7.69 0.32
N ARG A 385 -11.63 7.60 1.65
CA ARG A 385 -11.65 6.29 2.33
C ARG A 385 -13.03 5.66 2.17
N GLU A 386 -14.08 6.45 2.33
CA GLU A 386 -15.49 6.08 2.24
C GLU A 386 -15.79 5.52 0.85
N ALA A 387 -15.36 6.19 -0.22
CA ALA A 387 -15.56 5.69 -1.58
C ALA A 387 -14.76 4.41 -1.86
N ALA A 388 -13.57 4.28 -1.28
CA ALA A 388 -12.81 3.03 -1.37
C ALA A 388 -13.52 1.88 -0.64
N VAL A 389 -14.18 2.14 0.50
CA VAL A 389 -15.04 1.16 1.20
C VAL A 389 -16.24 0.80 0.33
N ALA A 390 -16.96 1.79 -0.20
CA ALA A 390 -18.12 1.59 -1.07
C ALA A 390 -17.76 0.77 -2.32
N PHE A 391 -16.63 1.06 -2.97
CA PHE A 391 -16.13 0.26 -4.10
C PHE A 391 -15.80 -1.20 -3.70
N LEU A 392 -15.24 -1.39 -2.51
CA LEU A 392 -14.97 -2.73 -1.96
C LEU A 392 -16.25 -3.46 -1.53
N ALA A 393 -17.34 -2.75 -1.26
CA ALA A 393 -18.64 -3.34 -1.01
C ALA A 393 -19.32 -3.80 -2.31
N MET A 394 -19.14 -3.07 -3.41
CA MET A 394 -19.70 -3.39 -4.73
C MET A 394 -19.25 -4.78 -5.23
N GLU A 395 -20.21 -5.53 -5.79
CA GLU A 395 -19.96 -6.77 -6.51
C GLU A 395 -19.38 -6.46 -7.90
N PRO A 396 -18.34 -7.18 -8.35
CA PRO A 396 -17.97 -7.17 -9.77
C PRO A 396 -19.17 -7.62 -10.60
N ARG A 397 -19.45 -6.97 -11.73
CA ARG A 397 -20.43 -7.48 -12.69
C ARG A 397 -20.05 -8.90 -13.10
N ASP A 398 -20.90 -9.87 -12.80
CA ASP A 398 -20.63 -11.30 -13.01
C ASP A 398 -20.50 -11.67 -14.51
N ASP A 399 -20.91 -10.77 -15.41
CA ASP A 399 -20.87 -10.92 -16.87
C ASP A 399 -19.86 -9.98 -17.57
N ALA A 400 -19.38 -8.91 -16.94
CA ALA A 400 -18.50 -7.94 -17.59
C ALA A 400 -17.02 -8.39 -17.54
N PRO A 401 -16.40 -8.74 -18.68
CA PRO A 401 -14.99 -9.06 -18.71
C PRO A 401 -14.21 -7.76 -18.48
N ALA A 402 -13.71 -7.53 -17.27
CA ALA A 402 -12.67 -6.53 -17.07
C ALA A 402 -11.47 -6.83 -17.99
N HIS A 403 -10.55 -5.88 -18.20
CA HIS A 403 -9.37 -6.02 -19.06
C HIS A 403 -8.31 -7.02 -18.50
N THR A 404 -8.79 -8.05 -17.80
CA THR A 404 -8.07 -9.04 -17.03
C THR A 404 -8.47 -10.39 -17.62
N GLN A 405 -7.63 -10.89 -18.53
CA GLN A 405 -7.91 -12.12 -19.24
C GLN A 405 -8.05 -13.31 -18.26
N PHE A 406 -9.17 -14.02 -18.39
CA PHE A 406 -9.55 -15.33 -17.85
C PHE A 406 -10.18 -15.39 -16.45
N THR A 407 -11.47 -15.76 -16.42
CA THR A 407 -12.07 -16.58 -15.36
C THR A 407 -11.43 -17.99 -15.43
N ARG A 408 -11.10 -18.58 -14.28
CA ARG A 408 -10.63 -19.98 -14.18
C ARG A 408 -11.56 -20.74 -13.26
N ARG A 409 -11.95 -21.97 -13.61
CA ARG A 409 -12.61 -22.86 -12.67
C ARG A 409 -11.58 -23.45 -11.71
N ARG A 410 -11.75 -23.22 -10.40
CA ARG A 410 -10.89 -23.79 -9.36
C ARG A 410 -11.73 -24.66 -8.43
N ARG A 411 -11.16 -25.77 -8.00
CA ARG A 411 -11.79 -26.63 -7.01
C ARG A 411 -11.80 -25.94 -5.65
N ASN A 412 -12.97 -25.64 -5.13
CA ASN A 412 -13.15 -25.13 -3.78
C ASN A 412 -12.78 -26.24 -2.77
N ARG A 413 -11.93 -25.90 -1.80
CA ARG A 413 -11.38 -26.88 -0.83
C ARG A 413 -12.38 -27.27 0.25
N ALA A 414 -13.36 -26.42 0.55
CA ALA A 414 -14.39 -26.68 1.54
C ALA A 414 -15.54 -27.49 0.94
N THR A 415 -15.96 -27.16 -0.28
CA THR A 415 -17.14 -27.78 -0.92
C THR A 415 -16.78 -28.88 -1.93
N GLY A 416 -15.52 -28.97 -2.36
CA GLY A 416 -15.07 -29.93 -3.37
C GLY A 416 -15.55 -29.66 -4.81
N ALA A 417 -16.39 -28.64 -5.01
CA ALA A 417 -16.96 -28.25 -6.29
C ALA A 417 -15.99 -27.42 -7.14
N MET A 418 -16.16 -27.45 -8.46
CA MET A 418 -15.43 -26.60 -9.39
C MET A 418 -16.17 -25.28 -9.57
N GLU A 419 -15.65 -24.21 -8.98
CA GLU A 419 -16.26 -22.87 -8.98
C GLU A 419 -15.49 -21.93 -9.92
N ASP A 420 -16.21 -21.04 -10.60
CA ASP A 420 -15.61 -19.96 -11.40
C ASP A 420 -14.94 -18.94 -10.47
N VAL A 421 -13.64 -18.71 -10.68
CA VAL A 421 -12.87 -17.74 -9.91
C VAL A 421 -12.81 -16.43 -10.67
N ARG A 422 -13.26 -15.36 -10.01
CA ARG A 422 -13.20 -13.96 -10.48
C ARG A 422 -11.78 -13.61 -10.98
N PRO A 423 -11.62 -12.78 -12.03
CA PRO A 423 -10.32 -12.48 -12.62
C PRO A 423 -9.31 -11.89 -11.63
N ARG A 424 -8.12 -12.50 -11.63
CA ARG A 424 -7.07 -12.38 -10.60
C ARG A 424 -6.53 -10.97 -10.32
N ARG A 425 -6.55 -10.08 -11.33
CA ARG A 425 -5.97 -8.72 -11.24
C ARG A 425 -6.85 -7.72 -10.48
N LEU A 426 -8.17 -7.96 -10.43
CA LEU A 426 -9.08 -7.11 -9.66
C LEU A 426 -9.11 -7.50 -8.18
N THR A 427 -8.95 -8.79 -7.87
CA THR A 427 -8.65 -9.24 -6.51
C THR A 427 -7.36 -8.59 -5.98
N GLU A 428 -6.34 -8.45 -6.83
CA GLU A 428 -5.11 -7.74 -6.49
C GLU A 428 -5.36 -6.25 -6.21
N LEU A 429 -6.10 -5.54 -7.09
CA LEU A 429 -6.47 -4.14 -6.87
C LEU A 429 -7.29 -3.95 -5.59
N ARG A 430 -8.29 -4.80 -5.34
CA ARG A 430 -9.12 -4.74 -4.13
C ARG A 430 -8.30 -5.01 -2.86
N GLY A 431 -7.46 -6.04 -2.87
CA GLY A 431 -6.51 -6.28 -1.76
C GLY A 431 -5.53 -5.13 -1.55
N GLN A 432 -5.12 -4.44 -2.62
CA GLN A 432 -4.32 -3.22 -2.52
C GLN A 432 -5.10 -2.07 -1.89
N LEU A 433 -6.39 -1.88 -2.20
CA LEU A 433 -7.22 -0.85 -1.60
C LEU A 433 -7.36 -1.03 -0.08
N HIS A 434 -7.60 -2.26 0.40
CA HIS A 434 -7.58 -2.58 1.83
C HIS A 434 -6.29 -2.07 2.50
N ALA A 435 -5.13 -2.40 1.92
CA ALA A 435 -3.84 -1.99 2.47
C ALA A 435 -3.57 -0.47 2.34
N LEU A 436 -3.98 0.15 1.24
CA LEU A 436 -3.71 1.57 0.94
C LEU A 436 -4.55 2.53 1.78
N TYR A 437 -5.83 2.19 1.95
CA TYR A 437 -6.82 3.00 2.64
C TYR A 437 -7.05 2.56 4.09
N GLN A 438 -6.36 1.49 4.54
CA GLN A 438 -6.52 0.94 5.89
C GLN A 438 -7.98 0.58 6.16
N ILE A 439 -8.53 -0.22 5.25
CA ILE A 439 -9.91 -0.70 5.29
C ILE A 439 -9.87 -2.16 5.74
N SER A 440 -10.60 -2.47 6.80
CA SER A 440 -10.83 -3.83 7.29
C SER A 440 -12.00 -4.49 6.54
N ASP A 441 -12.11 -5.81 6.61
CA ASP A 441 -13.29 -6.51 6.06
C ASP A 441 -14.58 -6.09 6.77
N ARG A 442 -14.49 -5.75 8.06
CA ARG A 442 -15.61 -5.23 8.84
C ARG A 442 -16.11 -3.88 8.33
N ASP A 443 -15.21 -2.95 7.97
CA ASP A 443 -15.63 -1.68 7.36
C ASP A 443 -16.49 -1.90 6.10
N VAL A 444 -16.15 -2.93 5.31
CA VAL A 444 -16.88 -3.28 4.07
C VAL A 444 -18.22 -3.95 4.38
N GLU A 445 -18.26 -4.81 5.41
CA GLU A 445 -19.49 -5.47 5.85
C GLU A 445 -20.49 -4.48 6.47
N ASP A 446 -20.00 -3.58 7.32
CA ASP A 446 -20.78 -2.48 7.92
C ASP A 446 -21.33 -1.53 6.83
N TRP A 447 -20.57 -1.30 5.76
CA TRP A 447 -21.06 -0.55 4.61
C TRP A 447 -22.22 -1.27 3.91
N ARG A 448 -22.06 -2.56 3.61
CA ARG A 448 -23.10 -3.36 2.92
C ARG A 448 -24.41 -3.44 3.71
N SER A 449 -24.33 -3.51 5.04
CA SER A 449 -25.53 -3.59 5.88
C SER A 449 -26.30 -2.26 5.93
N THR A 450 -25.58 -1.14 5.80
CA THR A 450 -26.17 0.21 5.84
C THR A 450 -26.55 0.77 4.48
N HIS A 451 -25.99 0.20 3.40
CA HIS A 451 -26.24 0.59 2.01
C HIS A 451 -26.56 -0.66 1.17
N PRO A 452 -27.72 -1.31 1.41
CA PRO A 452 -28.11 -2.49 0.65
C PRO A 452 -28.21 -2.13 -0.84
N ILE A 453 -27.56 -2.91 -1.69
CA ILE A 453 -27.61 -2.74 -3.14
C ILE A 453 -29.08 -2.93 -3.55
N ILE A 454 -29.69 -1.87 -4.10
CA ILE A 454 -31.06 -1.93 -4.61
C ILE A 454 -31.14 -3.05 -5.64
N GLY A 455 -31.81 -4.16 -5.30
CA GLY A 455 -31.97 -5.32 -6.17
C GLY A 455 -31.65 -6.69 -5.55
N GLU A 456 -31.05 -6.78 -4.36
CA GLU A 456 -31.01 -8.06 -3.64
C GLU A 456 -32.36 -8.29 -2.93
N PRO A 457 -33.02 -9.46 -3.10
CA PRO A 457 -34.16 -9.79 -2.28
C PRO A 457 -33.72 -9.81 -0.81
N PRO A 458 -34.56 -9.34 0.14
CA PRO A 458 -34.25 -9.43 1.55
C PRO A 458 -33.89 -10.89 1.88
N LYS A 459 -32.80 -11.09 2.64
CA LYS A 459 -32.49 -12.42 3.16
C LYS A 459 -33.72 -12.92 3.91
N PRO A 460 -34.18 -14.16 3.66
CA PRO A 460 -35.33 -14.71 4.37
C PRO A 460 -35.07 -14.63 5.87
N ASP A 461 -36.07 -14.15 6.60
CA ASP A 461 -36.05 -14.15 8.06
C ASP A 461 -35.86 -15.61 8.52
N PRO A 462 -34.84 -15.92 9.35
CA PRO A 462 -34.67 -17.27 9.88
C PRO A 462 -35.84 -17.76 10.74
N TYR A 463 -36.84 -16.91 11.00
CA TYR A 463 -38.04 -17.23 11.76
C TYR A 463 -39.33 -17.28 10.93
N GLU A 464 -39.30 -17.10 9.61
CA GLU A 464 -40.46 -17.35 8.75
C GLU A 464 -40.46 -18.79 8.22
N TYR A 465 -41.25 -19.65 8.85
CA TYR A 465 -41.71 -20.95 8.34
C TYR A 465 -43.18 -20.90 7.97
#